data_AF-A0A812XLI4-F1
#
_entry.id   AF-A0A812XLI4-F1
#
_cell.length_a   1.000
_cell.length_b   1.000
_cell.length_c   1.000
_cell.angle_alpha   90.00
_cell.angle_beta   90.00
_cell.angle_gamma   90.00
#
_symmetry.space_group_name_H-M   'P 1'
#
loop_
_entity.id
_entity.type
_entity.pdbx_description
1 polymer ?
#
loop_
_entity_poly.entity_id
_entity_poly.type
_entity_poly.pdbx_seq_one_letter_code
_entity_poly.pdbx_strand_id
1 'polypeptide(L)'
;MAAKKATQDRKRRACGELRALAQEVGVETPTKFADVGKAAFDQVATQVRALASPEQCSQLDTITNRYAGIEVPPQPDFEQADAQPPAAAAAPAFRLRSTGCLFTWNDLSLNPMIFEEFVAWIHTLEFIYRFSATVERSMHSDELRYHFHAFFEFQRRVDWTSLRSVEFHSIRPHARPTCARGPKLRDALDHGHFYVYCDKIGNYLPWRDYAVRGFWIDVLWSEHKLSHTTYLLYACKVRVGFMGRQKQVEAVQRFEQAEWFLQKQTAVASQLSALRRPFKPEILDLVRPWAGQYGEDQMRYQFLVIRGGSCSGKSTLAKALGEIFSFGQVFTQTVQDAPAPDLAKYDAQKHGYLLFDNVNSHTFVLDSRALFQANSDVHTLGVSRTFMYSYSVWLWKVPIVVTVDDSAEWDSTEPWTADNAIEVLLPGPCYT
;
A
#
# COMPACT_ATOMS: atom_id res chain seq x y z
N MET A 1 -30.48 0.78 9.53
CA MET A 1 -30.38 -0.64 9.17
C MET A 1 -31.27 -1.02 7.98
N ALA A 2 -32.51 -0.54 7.89
CA ALA A 2 -33.42 -0.84 6.76
C ALA A 2 -32.84 -0.53 5.36
N ALA A 3 -32.18 0.62 5.17
CA ALA A 3 -31.57 0.98 3.89
C ALA A 3 -30.45 0.01 3.46
N LYS A 4 -29.54 -0.36 4.40
CA LYS A 4 -28.46 -1.34 4.12
C LYS A 4 -29.02 -2.72 3.74
N LYS A 5 -30.07 -3.17 4.43
CA LYS A 5 -30.75 -4.43 4.12
C LYS A 5 -31.38 -4.40 2.73
N ALA A 6 -32.09 -3.31 2.39
CA ALA A 6 -32.69 -3.14 1.06
C ALA A 6 -31.64 -3.12 -0.07
N THR A 7 -30.48 -2.49 0.17
CA THR A 7 -29.35 -2.49 -0.78
C THR A 7 -28.77 -3.90 -0.99
N GLN A 8 -28.58 -4.65 0.09
CA GLN A 8 -28.03 -6.00 0.04
C GLN A 8 -29.00 -6.99 -0.64
N ASP A 9 -30.30 -6.87 -0.37
CA ASP A 9 -31.34 -7.69 -1.01
C ASP A 9 -31.41 -7.43 -2.52
N ARG A 10 -31.23 -6.17 -2.96
CA ARG A 10 -31.15 -5.82 -4.39
C ARG A 10 -29.90 -6.40 -5.06
N LYS A 11 -28.72 -6.35 -4.42
CA LYS A 11 -27.49 -6.98 -4.93
C LYS A 11 -27.69 -8.48 -5.12
N ARG A 12 -28.20 -9.17 -4.09
CA ARG A 12 -28.47 -10.60 -4.14
C ARG A 12 -29.43 -10.98 -5.26
N ARG A 13 -30.47 -10.17 -5.47
CA ARG A 13 -31.41 -10.36 -6.57
C ARG A 13 -30.74 -10.21 -7.93
N ALA A 14 -29.97 -9.15 -8.14
CA ALA A 14 -29.24 -8.94 -9.40
C ALA A 14 -28.21 -10.05 -9.68
N CYS A 15 -27.47 -10.51 -8.66
CA CYS A 15 -26.58 -11.66 -8.80
C CYS A 15 -27.33 -12.96 -9.14
N GLY A 16 -28.49 -13.19 -8.52
CA GLY A 16 -29.34 -14.34 -8.84
C GLY A 16 -29.85 -14.33 -10.28
N GLU A 17 -30.27 -13.17 -10.78
CA GLU A 17 -30.72 -13.00 -12.16
C GLU A 17 -29.58 -13.14 -13.17
N LEU A 18 -28.39 -12.58 -12.90
CA LEU A 18 -27.21 -12.75 -13.75
C LEU A 18 -26.78 -14.22 -13.81
N ARG A 19 -26.86 -14.96 -12.69
CA ARG A 19 -26.56 -16.39 -12.66
C ARG A 19 -27.51 -17.20 -13.54
N ALA A 20 -28.81 -16.91 -13.47
CA ALA A 20 -29.80 -17.59 -14.31
C ALA A 20 -29.51 -17.33 -15.80
N LEU A 21 -29.27 -16.07 -16.17
CA LEU A 21 -28.93 -15.69 -17.54
C LEU A 21 -27.62 -16.35 -18.01
N ALA A 22 -26.60 -16.43 -17.14
CA ALA A 22 -25.34 -17.10 -17.43
C ALA A 22 -25.52 -18.60 -17.75
N GLN A 23 -26.39 -19.29 -17.00
CA GLN A 23 -26.71 -20.69 -17.25
C GLN A 23 -27.41 -20.91 -18.59
N GLU A 24 -28.29 -19.99 -19.00
CA GLU A 24 -28.97 -20.05 -20.30
C GLU A 24 -28.01 -19.92 -21.49
N VAL A 25 -26.94 -19.13 -21.36
CA VAL A 25 -25.93 -18.91 -22.42
C VAL A 25 -24.70 -19.82 -22.29
N GLY A 26 -24.70 -20.76 -21.35
CA GLY A 26 -23.59 -21.72 -21.17
C GLY A 26 -22.34 -21.15 -20.48
N VAL A 27 -22.47 -20.06 -19.73
CA VAL A 27 -21.37 -19.49 -18.93
C VAL A 27 -21.38 -20.10 -17.53
N GLU A 28 -20.26 -20.71 -17.13
CA GLU A 28 -20.10 -21.25 -15.78
C GLU A 28 -19.99 -20.12 -14.74
N THR A 29 -20.78 -20.22 -13.67
CA THR A 29 -20.74 -19.30 -12.54
C THR A 29 -20.20 -19.99 -11.28
N PRO A 30 -19.45 -19.27 -10.41
CA PRO A 30 -19.06 -19.77 -9.10
C PRO A 30 -20.24 -20.29 -8.26
N THR A 31 -20.01 -21.34 -7.47
CA THR A 31 -21.06 -22.01 -6.67
C THR A 31 -21.78 -21.05 -5.69
N LYS A 32 -21.08 -20.02 -5.21
CA LYS A 32 -21.59 -18.98 -4.28
C LYS A 32 -21.78 -17.61 -4.94
N PHE A 33 -22.45 -17.56 -6.09
CA PHE A 33 -22.62 -16.30 -6.84
C PHE A 33 -23.50 -15.23 -6.15
N ALA A 34 -24.30 -15.59 -5.14
CA ALA A 34 -25.26 -14.67 -4.52
C ALA A 34 -24.62 -13.48 -3.77
N ASP A 35 -23.34 -13.58 -3.37
CA ASP A 35 -22.61 -12.57 -2.60
C ASP A 35 -21.29 -12.17 -3.28
N VAL A 36 -21.23 -12.14 -4.62
CA VAL A 36 -20.01 -11.75 -5.35
C VAL A 36 -19.73 -10.25 -5.31
N GLY A 37 -18.45 -9.89 -5.29
CA GLY A 37 -17.99 -8.51 -5.44
C GLY A 37 -18.22 -7.97 -6.86
N LYS A 38 -18.14 -6.64 -7.02
CA LYS A 38 -18.35 -5.94 -8.30
C LYS A 38 -17.48 -6.52 -9.45
N ALA A 39 -16.20 -6.75 -9.21
CA ALA A 39 -15.30 -7.28 -10.25
C ALA A 39 -15.75 -8.66 -10.79
N ALA A 40 -16.17 -9.57 -9.92
CA ALA A 40 -16.66 -10.89 -10.33
C ALA A 40 -18.03 -10.82 -11.03
N PHE A 41 -18.89 -9.88 -10.62
CA PHE A 41 -20.14 -9.59 -11.33
C PHE A 41 -19.85 -9.09 -12.76
N ASP A 42 -18.96 -8.10 -12.90
CA ASP A 42 -18.61 -7.48 -14.17
C ASP A 42 -17.92 -8.49 -15.13
N GLN A 43 -17.09 -9.37 -14.58
CA GLN A 43 -16.45 -10.46 -15.35
C GLN A 43 -17.49 -11.41 -15.95
N VAL A 44 -18.44 -11.91 -15.14
CA VAL A 44 -19.50 -12.80 -15.62
C VAL A 44 -20.42 -12.07 -16.59
N ALA A 45 -20.78 -10.81 -16.33
CA ALA A 45 -21.60 -10.00 -17.25
C ALA A 45 -20.92 -9.84 -18.62
N THR A 46 -19.59 -9.66 -18.65
CA THR A 46 -18.81 -9.57 -19.89
C THR A 46 -18.84 -10.87 -20.67
N GLN A 47 -18.67 -12.01 -19.99
CA GLN A 47 -18.74 -13.34 -20.62
C GLN A 47 -20.14 -13.63 -21.16
N VAL A 48 -21.20 -13.31 -20.40
CA VAL A 48 -22.58 -13.46 -20.84
C VAL A 48 -22.86 -12.62 -22.08
N ARG A 49 -22.41 -11.36 -22.11
CA ARG A 49 -22.61 -10.47 -23.27
C ARG A 49 -22.00 -11.00 -24.56
N ALA A 50 -20.86 -11.70 -24.47
CA ALA A 50 -20.18 -12.26 -25.64
C ALA A 50 -20.96 -13.42 -26.30
N LEU A 51 -21.84 -14.09 -25.55
CA LEU A 51 -22.58 -15.28 -25.99
C LEU A 51 -24.10 -15.06 -26.09
N ALA A 52 -24.60 -13.92 -25.61
CA ALA A 52 -26.02 -13.62 -25.53
C ALA A 52 -26.62 -13.20 -26.89
N SER A 53 -27.87 -13.58 -27.11
CA SER A 53 -28.72 -13.02 -28.17
C SER A 53 -29.06 -11.54 -27.90
N PRO A 54 -29.57 -10.78 -28.88
CA PRO A 54 -29.96 -9.39 -28.69
C PRO A 54 -31.00 -9.18 -27.55
N GLU A 55 -31.94 -10.11 -27.39
CA GLU A 55 -32.94 -10.07 -26.31
C GLU A 55 -32.28 -10.27 -24.93
N GLN A 56 -31.38 -11.26 -24.83
CA GLN A 56 -30.61 -11.52 -23.62
C GLN A 56 -29.64 -10.38 -23.28
N CYS A 57 -29.11 -9.66 -24.27
CA CYS A 57 -28.31 -8.44 -24.04
C CYS A 57 -29.16 -7.33 -23.38
N SER A 58 -30.41 -7.14 -23.80
CA SER A 58 -31.33 -6.19 -23.16
C SER A 58 -31.66 -6.59 -21.71
N GLN A 59 -31.85 -7.89 -21.47
CA GLN A 59 -32.04 -8.42 -20.11
C GLN A 59 -30.78 -8.20 -19.25
N LEU A 60 -29.59 -8.45 -19.79
CA LEU A 60 -28.32 -8.19 -19.13
C LEU A 60 -28.14 -6.71 -18.77
N ASP A 61 -28.47 -5.78 -19.67
CA ASP A 61 -28.43 -4.34 -19.38
C ASP A 61 -29.33 -3.98 -18.19
N THR A 62 -30.52 -4.57 -18.13
CA THR A 62 -31.46 -4.35 -17.02
C THR A 62 -30.94 -4.89 -15.68
N ILE A 63 -30.21 -6.01 -15.70
CA ILE A 63 -29.56 -6.60 -14.52
C ILE A 63 -28.37 -5.73 -14.08
N THR A 64 -27.49 -5.34 -15.01
CA THR A 64 -26.32 -4.49 -14.76
C THR A 64 -26.72 -3.12 -14.24
N ASN A 65 -27.76 -2.49 -14.81
CA ASN A 65 -28.28 -1.21 -14.34
C ASN A 65 -28.84 -1.31 -12.92
N ARG A 66 -29.49 -2.42 -12.55
CA ARG A 66 -29.95 -2.65 -11.16
C ARG A 66 -28.80 -2.90 -10.20
N TYR A 67 -27.72 -3.54 -10.65
CA TYR A 67 -26.51 -3.73 -9.85
C TYR A 67 -25.72 -2.42 -9.69
N ALA A 68 -25.65 -1.59 -10.74
CA ALA A 68 -24.92 -0.32 -10.78
C ALA A 68 -25.67 0.84 -10.10
N GLY A 69 -27.01 0.88 -10.19
CA GLY A 69 -27.87 1.82 -9.44
C GLY A 69 -27.83 1.62 -7.92
N ILE A 70 -26.97 0.73 -7.46
CA ILE A 70 -26.50 0.60 -6.09
C ILE A 70 -25.25 1.47 -5.99
N GLU A 71 -25.43 2.79 -6.11
CA GLU A 71 -24.45 3.68 -5.50
C GLU A 71 -24.37 3.26 -4.03
N VAL A 72 -23.18 2.82 -3.63
CA VAL A 72 -22.80 2.89 -2.23
C VAL A 72 -23.08 4.35 -1.87
N PRO A 73 -24.02 4.66 -0.93
CA PRO A 73 -24.18 6.04 -0.52
C PRO A 73 -22.77 6.52 -0.21
N PRO A 74 -22.30 7.63 -0.82
CA PRO A 74 -20.94 8.09 -0.59
C PRO A 74 -20.68 7.94 0.90
N GLN A 75 -19.57 7.26 1.26
CA GLN A 75 -19.03 7.50 2.60
C GLN A 75 -19.07 9.01 2.75
N PRO A 76 -19.64 9.58 3.83
CA PRO A 76 -19.80 11.01 3.93
C PRO A 76 -18.46 11.65 3.59
N ASP A 77 -18.36 12.19 2.38
CA ASP A 77 -17.16 12.81 1.87
C ASP A 77 -17.03 14.06 2.72
N PHE A 78 -16.10 14.02 3.67
CA PHE A 78 -15.72 15.19 4.43
C PHE A 78 -14.77 16.10 3.63
N GLU A 79 -14.33 15.67 2.45
CA GLU A 79 -13.42 16.39 1.57
C GLU A 79 -13.88 16.31 0.12
N GLN A 80 -14.67 17.31 -0.31
CA GLN A 80 -14.51 18.08 -1.55
C GLN A 80 -15.84 18.74 -1.95
N ALA A 81 -15.89 20.06 -1.76
CA ALA A 81 -16.87 20.93 -2.40
C ALA A 81 -16.14 22.16 -2.96
N ASP A 82 -15.17 21.92 -3.84
CA ASP A 82 -14.70 22.94 -4.80
C ASP A 82 -15.48 22.76 -6.11
N ALA A 83 -16.80 22.93 -6.02
CA ALA A 83 -17.63 23.15 -7.20
C ALA A 83 -17.75 24.66 -7.42
N GLN A 84 -17.37 25.07 -8.63
CA GLN A 84 -17.39 26.45 -9.12
C GLN A 84 -18.77 27.10 -8.85
N PRO A 85 -18.84 28.26 -8.18
CA PRO A 85 -20.11 28.80 -7.72
C PRO A 85 -20.97 29.31 -8.90
N PRO A 86 -22.29 28.99 -8.92
CA PRO A 86 -23.23 29.66 -9.80
C PRO A 86 -23.40 31.13 -9.40
N ALA A 87 -23.91 31.92 -10.35
CA ALA A 87 -24.03 33.38 -10.28
C ALA A 87 -24.60 33.92 -8.94
N ALA A 88 -24.03 35.05 -8.50
CA ALA A 88 -24.17 35.66 -7.19
C ALA A 88 -25.62 35.97 -6.77
N ALA A 89 -26.23 35.04 -6.04
CA ALA A 89 -27.24 35.39 -5.03
C ALA A 89 -26.51 35.98 -3.81
N ALA A 90 -27.08 37.02 -3.19
CA ALA A 90 -26.52 37.64 -1.99
C ALA A 90 -26.16 36.56 -0.96
N ALA A 91 -24.90 36.54 -0.51
CA ALA A 91 -24.40 35.52 0.40
C ALA A 91 -25.31 35.48 1.64
N PRO A 92 -25.85 34.30 2.02
CA PRO A 92 -26.74 34.20 3.16
C PRO A 92 -26.03 34.73 4.41
N ALA A 93 -26.71 35.58 5.17
CA ALA A 93 -26.19 36.10 6.44
C ALA A 93 -25.77 34.94 7.35
N PHE A 94 -24.58 35.03 7.93
CA PHE A 94 -24.05 34.00 8.82
C PHE A 94 -25.04 33.69 9.96
N ARG A 95 -25.32 32.39 10.18
CA ARG A 95 -26.18 31.94 11.26
C ARG A 95 -25.76 30.56 11.77
N LEU A 96 -25.37 30.48 13.04
CA LEU A 96 -25.00 29.22 13.71
C LEU A 96 -26.19 28.70 14.52
N ARG A 97 -26.72 27.54 14.13
CA ARG A 97 -27.87 26.89 14.81
C ARG A 97 -27.60 25.44 15.20
N SER A 98 -26.90 25.22 16.31
CA SER A 98 -26.45 23.88 16.69
C SER A 98 -26.46 23.63 18.20
N THR A 99 -26.51 22.35 18.58
CA THR A 99 -26.27 21.89 19.97
C THR A 99 -24.79 21.59 20.22
N GLY A 100 -24.00 21.37 19.16
CA GLY A 100 -22.54 21.32 19.27
C GLY A 100 -21.83 21.75 17.99
N CYS A 101 -20.62 22.27 18.13
CA CYS A 101 -19.88 22.89 17.03
C CYS A 101 -18.38 22.70 17.23
N LEU A 102 -17.69 22.34 16.15
CA LEU A 102 -16.23 22.41 16.09
C LEU A 102 -15.84 23.85 15.75
N PHE A 103 -14.99 24.43 16.57
CA PHE A 103 -14.38 25.73 16.35
C PHE A 103 -12.89 25.58 16.09
N THR A 104 -12.38 26.39 15.17
CA THR A 104 -10.95 26.44 14.83
C THR A 104 -10.49 27.90 14.84
N TRP A 105 -9.61 28.24 15.76
CA TRP A 105 -8.90 29.52 15.79
C TRP A 105 -7.58 29.34 15.06
N ASN A 106 -7.30 30.25 14.14
CA ASN A 106 -6.13 30.15 13.28
C ASN A 106 -5.51 31.52 13.03
N ASP A 107 -4.45 31.84 13.78
CA ASP A 107 -3.73 33.11 13.71
C ASP A 107 -2.24 32.90 13.99
N LEU A 108 -1.39 33.80 13.50
CA LEU A 108 0.06 33.73 13.70
C LEU A 108 0.48 34.00 15.16
N SER A 109 -0.36 34.67 15.94
CA SER A 109 -0.14 34.90 17.37
C SER A 109 -0.35 33.64 18.22
N LEU A 110 -1.06 32.62 17.70
CA LEU A 110 -1.33 31.40 18.43
C LEU A 110 -0.06 30.56 18.57
N ASN A 111 0.20 30.11 19.79
CA ASN A 111 1.32 29.25 20.13
C ASN A 111 0.98 28.35 21.33
N PRO A 112 1.71 27.25 21.58
CA PRO A 112 1.39 26.33 22.67
C PRO A 112 1.41 26.96 24.06
N MET A 113 2.15 28.06 24.30
CA MET A 113 2.26 28.67 25.63
C MET A 113 0.97 29.36 26.07
N ILE A 114 0.20 29.91 25.12
CA ILE A 114 -1.09 30.56 25.44
C ILE A 114 -2.27 29.58 25.42
N PHE A 115 -2.02 28.28 25.20
CA PHE A 115 -3.08 27.28 25.15
C PHE A 115 -3.73 27.05 26.52
N GLU A 116 -2.98 27.15 27.61
CA GLU A 116 -3.54 27.07 28.96
C GLU A 116 -4.48 28.25 29.25
N GLU A 117 -4.10 29.45 28.81
CA GLU A 117 -4.97 30.64 28.88
C GLU A 117 -6.25 30.45 28.05
N PHE A 118 -6.13 29.86 26.86
CA PHE A 118 -7.27 29.52 26.02
C PHE A 118 -8.23 28.54 26.72
N VAL A 119 -7.70 27.49 27.37
CA VAL A 119 -8.52 26.55 28.14
C VAL A 119 -9.15 27.24 29.36
N ALA A 120 -8.42 28.08 30.07
CA ALA A 120 -8.95 28.87 31.19
C ALA A 120 -10.08 29.82 30.73
N TRP A 121 -9.93 30.46 29.57
CA TRP A 121 -10.98 31.27 28.96
C TRP A 121 -12.22 30.45 28.64
N ILE A 122 -12.09 29.24 28.09
CA ILE A 122 -13.24 28.35 27.84
C ILE A 122 -14.02 28.09 29.13
N HIS A 123 -13.34 27.91 30.26
CA HIS A 123 -14.00 27.72 31.56
C HIS A 123 -14.83 28.92 32.03
N THR A 124 -14.59 30.13 31.51
CA THR A 124 -15.40 31.32 31.80
C THR A 124 -16.71 31.37 30.98
N LEU A 125 -16.85 30.53 29.96
CA LEU A 125 -18.00 30.54 29.05
C LEU A 125 -19.16 29.69 29.61
N GLU A 126 -20.03 30.31 30.41
CA GLU A 126 -21.11 29.62 31.13
C GLU A 126 -22.11 28.86 30.23
N PHE A 127 -22.24 29.22 28.96
CA PHE A 127 -23.15 28.57 28.00
C PHE A 127 -22.62 27.23 27.46
N ILE A 128 -21.34 26.91 27.70
CA ILE A 128 -20.72 25.65 27.32
C ILE A 128 -21.03 24.59 28.38
N TYR A 129 -21.58 23.46 27.94
CA TYR A 129 -21.84 22.31 28.80
C TYR A 129 -20.65 21.36 28.86
N ARG A 130 -20.12 20.98 27.69
CA ARG A 130 -18.95 20.10 27.56
C ARG A 130 -18.01 20.66 26.51
N PHE A 131 -16.72 20.42 26.69
CA PHE A 131 -15.72 20.78 25.71
C PHE A 131 -14.58 19.76 25.65
N SER A 132 -13.99 19.69 24.46
CA SER A 132 -12.66 19.14 24.22
C SER A 132 -11.87 20.19 23.47
N ALA A 133 -10.60 20.39 23.81
CA ALA A 133 -9.77 21.42 23.21
C ALA A 133 -8.39 20.86 22.84
N THR A 134 -7.75 21.52 21.88
CA THR A 134 -6.57 21.03 21.17
C THR A 134 -5.71 22.16 20.66
N VAL A 135 -4.39 21.95 20.68
CA VAL A 135 -3.45 22.69 19.85
C VAL A 135 -2.86 21.75 18.80
N GLU A 136 -2.82 22.22 17.55
CA GLU A 136 -2.25 21.51 16.42
C GLU A 136 -1.29 22.42 15.67
N ARG A 137 -0.15 21.90 15.23
CA ARG A 137 0.73 22.61 14.30
C ARG A 137 0.18 22.42 12.88
N SER A 138 0.09 23.50 12.12
CA SER A 138 -0.30 23.45 10.72
C SER A 138 0.72 22.66 9.91
N MET A 139 0.27 21.63 9.19
CA MET A 139 1.11 20.85 8.27
C MET A 139 1.21 21.47 6.88
N HIS A 140 0.37 22.46 6.57
CA HIS A 140 0.27 23.09 5.24
C HIS A 140 0.85 24.51 5.20
N SER A 141 1.57 24.91 6.24
CA SER A 141 2.17 26.23 6.35
C SER A 141 3.69 26.10 6.37
N ASP A 142 4.36 26.87 5.52
CA ASP A 142 5.83 26.97 5.53
C ASP A 142 6.33 27.63 6.83
N GLU A 143 5.50 28.48 7.43
CA GLU A 143 5.75 29.11 8.73
C GLU A 143 5.22 28.25 9.89
N LEU A 144 5.87 28.38 11.06
CA LEU A 144 5.47 27.72 12.30
C LEU A 144 4.12 28.27 12.80
N ARG A 145 3.03 27.75 12.26
CA ARG A 145 1.66 28.19 12.56
C ARG A 145 0.94 27.16 13.42
N TYR A 146 0.23 27.62 14.45
CA TYR A 146 -0.59 26.77 15.32
C TYR A 146 -2.07 27.09 15.16
N HIS A 147 -2.89 26.06 15.24
CA HIS A 147 -4.35 26.14 15.27
C HIS A 147 -4.84 25.65 16.63
N PHE A 148 -5.80 26.36 17.21
CA PHE A 148 -6.55 25.82 18.34
C PHE A 148 -7.85 25.25 17.82
N HIS A 149 -8.15 24.00 18.18
CA HIS A 149 -9.44 23.38 17.91
C HIS A 149 -10.17 23.19 19.22
N ALA A 150 -11.47 23.50 19.23
CA ALA A 150 -12.32 23.13 20.34
C ALA A 150 -13.67 22.62 19.84
N PHE A 151 -14.13 21.51 20.38
CA PHE A 151 -15.50 21.05 20.16
C PHE A 151 -16.34 21.44 21.37
N PHE A 152 -17.33 22.30 21.16
CA PHE A 152 -18.24 22.73 22.21
C PHE A 152 -19.58 22.03 22.07
N GLU A 153 -20.08 21.50 23.18
CA GLU A 153 -21.49 21.13 23.36
C GLU A 153 -22.14 22.18 24.25
N PHE A 154 -23.27 22.72 23.82
CA PHE A 154 -23.96 23.81 24.50
C PHE A 154 -25.07 23.30 25.41
N GLN A 155 -25.35 24.00 26.50
CA GLN A 155 -26.46 23.66 27.41
C GLN A 155 -27.82 23.65 26.71
N ARG A 156 -27.99 24.53 25.73
CA ARG A 156 -29.16 24.63 24.85
C ARG A 156 -28.67 24.90 23.43
N ARG A 157 -29.50 24.55 22.44
CA ARG A 157 -29.21 24.87 21.04
C ARG A 157 -29.01 26.37 20.89
N VAL A 158 -27.85 26.78 20.39
CA VAL A 158 -27.55 28.19 20.13
C VAL A 158 -28.19 28.62 18.80
N ASP A 159 -28.50 29.91 18.68
CA ASP A 159 -28.93 30.57 17.44
C ASP A 159 -28.21 31.92 17.35
N TRP A 160 -27.00 31.92 16.81
CA TRP A 160 -26.12 33.09 16.77
C TRP A 160 -26.00 33.65 15.36
N THR A 161 -26.00 34.98 15.24
CA THR A 161 -25.72 35.72 14.00
C THR A 161 -24.28 36.25 13.94
N SER A 162 -23.49 36.03 15.00
CA SER A 162 -22.06 36.36 15.05
C SER A 162 -21.30 35.35 15.94
N LEU A 163 -19.97 35.37 15.88
CA LEU A 163 -19.10 34.51 16.70
C LEU A 163 -18.38 35.28 17.82
N ARG A 164 -18.82 36.51 18.14
CA ARG A 164 -18.16 37.35 19.16
C ARG A 164 -18.07 36.68 20.53
N SER A 165 -19.08 35.89 20.91
CA SER A 165 -19.12 35.17 22.19
C SER A 165 -18.08 34.06 22.33
N VAL A 166 -17.42 33.67 21.24
CA VAL A 166 -16.36 32.66 21.20
C VAL A 166 -15.10 33.23 20.54
N GLU A 167 -14.93 34.54 20.57
CA GLU A 167 -13.72 35.22 20.12
C GLU A 167 -12.67 35.15 21.23
N PHE A 168 -11.45 34.74 20.87
CA PHE A 168 -10.34 34.63 21.82
C PHE A 168 -9.20 35.50 21.31
N HIS A 169 -8.70 36.44 22.13
CA HIS A 169 -7.63 37.37 21.74
C HIS A 169 -7.92 38.12 20.42
N SER A 170 -9.17 38.54 20.23
CA SER A 170 -9.65 39.16 18.99
C SER A 170 -9.63 38.25 17.74
N ILE A 171 -9.35 36.96 17.91
CA ILE A 171 -9.35 35.97 16.84
C ILE A 171 -10.74 35.34 16.76
N ARG A 172 -11.38 35.55 15.61
CA ARG A 172 -12.66 34.92 15.31
C ARG A 172 -12.45 33.49 14.81
N PRO A 173 -13.07 32.48 15.42
CA PRO A 173 -12.93 31.11 14.95
C PRO A 173 -13.72 30.84 13.67
N HIS A 174 -13.27 29.84 12.91
CA HIS A 174 -14.10 29.14 11.95
C HIS A 174 -15.03 28.16 12.68
N ALA A 175 -16.31 28.11 12.33
CA ALA A 175 -17.32 27.29 13.00
C ALA A 175 -17.89 26.21 12.07
N ARG A 176 -17.85 24.94 12.50
CA ARG A 176 -18.48 23.80 11.82
C ARG A 176 -19.56 23.18 12.71
N PRO A 177 -20.85 23.50 12.48
CA PRO A 177 -21.93 22.97 13.31
C PRO A 177 -22.18 21.48 13.08
N THR A 178 -22.53 20.79 14.16
CA THR A 178 -23.08 19.43 14.09
C THR A 178 -24.46 19.46 13.44
N CYS A 179 -24.60 18.82 12.28
CA CYS A 179 -25.85 18.79 11.52
C CYS A 179 -26.76 17.60 11.88
N ALA A 180 -26.26 16.64 12.68
CA ALA A 180 -27.03 15.47 13.10
C ALA A 180 -28.25 15.85 13.95
N ARG A 181 -29.30 15.02 13.87
CA ARG A 181 -30.56 15.24 14.61
C ARG A 181 -31.08 13.92 15.19
N GLY A 182 -31.95 14.05 16.19
CA GLY A 182 -32.65 12.92 16.79
C GLY A 182 -31.69 11.91 17.43
N PRO A 183 -31.94 10.60 17.30
CA PRO A 183 -31.14 9.56 17.96
C PRO A 183 -29.65 9.55 17.59
N LYS A 184 -29.27 10.12 16.43
CA LYS A 184 -27.88 10.19 15.98
C LYS A 184 -27.10 11.39 16.54
N LEU A 185 -27.77 12.33 17.19
CA LEU A 185 -27.14 13.56 17.67
C LEU A 185 -26.02 13.26 18.67
N ARG A 186 -26.30 12.45 19.70
CA ARG A 186 -25.30 12.10 20.73
C ARG A 186 -24.05 11.47 20.12
N ASP A 187 -24.23 10.53 19.20
CA ASP A 187 -23.13 9.85 18.51
C ASP A 187 -22.26 10.83 17.70
N ALA A 188 -22.88 11.79 17.02
CA ALA A 188 -22.17 12.82 16.28
C ALA A 188 -21.42 13.80 17.20
N LEU A 189 -22.01 14.15 18.35
CA LEU A 189 -21.35 14.99 19.35
C LEU A 189 -20.16 14.27 19.99
N ASP A 190 -20.33 13.00 20.37
CA ASP A 190 -19.26 12.16 20.93
C ASP A 190 -18.12 11.98 19.92
N HIS A 191 -18.44 11.78 18.64
CA HIS A 191 -17.44 11.73 17.58
C HIS A 191 -16.69 13.06 17.43
N GLY A 192 -17.40 14.19 17.49
CA GLY A 192 -16.79 15.53 17.46
C GLY A 192 -15.85 15.79 18.64
N HIS A 193 -16.25 15.39 19.85
CA HIS A 193 -15.37 15.43 21.02
C HIS A 193 -14.15 14.52 20.85
N PHE A 194 -14.35 13.30 20.34
CA PHE A 194 -13.25 12.36 20.13
C PHE A 194 -12.22 12.87 19.12
N TYR A 195 -12.70 13.45 18.00
CA TYR A 195 -11.85 14.08 16.98
C TYR A 195 -10.89 15.09 17.60
N VAL A 196 -11.40 15.95 18.50
CA VAL A 196 -10.58 16.96 19.18
C VAL A 196 -9.77 16.39 20.34
N TYR A 197 -10.20 15.29 20.96
CA TYR A 197 -9.51 14.71 22.12
C TYR A 197 -8.22 13.97 21.77
N CYS A 198 -8.07 13.38 20.59
CA CYS A 198 -6.92 12.53 20.22
C CYS A 198 -5.57 13.21 20.47
N ASP A 199 -5.01 13.01 21.69
CA ASP A 199 -3.80 13.59 22.29
C ASP A 199 -3.93 14.87 23.17
N LYS A 200 -5.14 15.25 23.64
CA LYS A 200 -5.40 16.58 24.25
C LYS A 200 -6.37 16.61 25.47
N ILE A 201 -6.71 17.82 25.93
CA ILE A 201 -7.40 18.14 27.20
C ILE A 201 -8.92 18.35 26.98
N GLY A 202 -9.75 17.97 27.95
CA GLY A 202 -11.18 18.28 27.94
C GLY A 202 -11.88 17.84 29.23
N ASN A 203 -13.12 18.33 29.43
CA ASN A 203 -13.95 17.94 30.58
C ASN A 203 -14.92 16.77 30.27
N TYR A 204 -14.88 16.25 29.04
CA TYR A 204 -15.67 15.12 28.57
C TYR A 204 -14.74 14.10 27.89
N LEU A 205 -14.44 13.03 28.62
CA LEU A 205 -13.34 12.11 28.35
C LEU A 205 -13.81 10.83 27.66
N PRO A 206 -13.16 10.40 26.56
CA PRO A 206 -13.49 9.14 25.91
C PRO A 206 -13.21 7.94 26.83
N TRP A 207 -13.97 6.87 26.64
CA TRP A 207 -13.95 5.62 27.42
C TRP A 207 -14.38 5.76 28.88
N ARG A 208 -14.53 6.98 29.40
CA ARG A 208 -15.11 7.28 30.72
C ARG A 208 -16.54 7.79 30.58
N ASP A 209 -16.71 8.88 29.81
CA ASP A 209 -17.99 9.57 29.69
C ASP A 209 -18.79 9.13 28.46
N TYR A 210 -18.11 8.55 27.46
CA TYR A 210 -18.73 7.98 26.25
C TYR A 210 -17.90 6.85 25.63
N ALA A 211 -18.56 6.00 24.84
CA ALA A 211 -17.91 4.91 24.13
C ALA A 211 -17.35 5.38 22.78
N VAL A 212 -16.07 5.08 22.52
CA VAL A 212 -15.41 5.34 21.23
C VAL A 212 -15.67 4.19 20.27
N ARG A 213 -16.04 4.51 19.02
CA ARG A 213 -16.25 3.51 17.98
C ARG A 213 -14.96 3.24 17.21
N GLY A 214 -14.76 1.98 16.83
CA GLY A 214 -13.59 1.56 16.04
C GLY A 214 -13.43 2.33 14.73
N PHE A 215 -14.52 2.63 14.02
CA PHE A 215 -14.39 3.36 12.75
C PHE A 215 -13.90 4.80 12.93
N TRP A 216 -14.06 5.42 14.10
CA TRP A 216 -13.57 6.78 14.37
C TRP A 216 -12.03 6.81 14.36
N ILE A 217 -11.40 5.82 14.98
CA ILE A 217 -9.93 5.70 14.97
C ILE A 217 -9.41 5.25 13.61
N ASP A 218 -10.17 4.43 12.88
CA ASP A 218 -9.80 3.95 11.55
C ASP A 218 -9.69 5.13 10.56
N VAL A 219 -10.66 6.05 10.58
CA VAL A 219 -10.65 7.27 9.74
C VAL A 219 -9.44 8.15 10.06
N LEU A 220 -9.19 8.43 11.34
CA LEU A 220 -8.07 9.29 11.73
C LEU A 220 -6.71 8.67 11.39
N TRP A 221 -6.57 7.34 11.47
CA TRP A 221 -5.35 6.67 11.06
C TRP A 221 -5.16 6.68 9.55
N SER A 222 -6.23 6.44 8.77
CA SER A 222 -6.15 6.52 7.30
C SER A 222 -5.87 7.93 6.77
N GLU A 223 -6.29 8.97 7.51
CA GLU A 223 -5.97 10.37 7.20
C GLU A 223 -4.60 10.81 7.75
N HIS A 224 -3.79 9.88 8.26
CA HIS A 224 -2.48 10.14 8.87
C HIS A 224 -2.51 11.11 10.08
N LYS A 225 -3.68 11.29 10.70
CA LYS A 225 -3.85 12.11 11.93
C LYS A 225 -3.48 11.35 13.20
N LEU A 226 -3.32 10.03 13.12
CA LEU A 226 -2.80 9.19 14.20
C LEU A 226 -1.54 8.47 13.75
N SER A 227 -0.52 8.44 14.62
CA SER A 227 0.59 7.50 14.47
C SER A 227 0.11 6.05 14.61
N HIS A 228 0.87 5.09 14.07
CA HIS A 228 0.60 3.66 14.27
C HIS A 228 0.49 3.29 15.76
N THR A 229 1.38 3.83 16.60
CA THR A 229 1.42 3.57 18.04
C THR A 229 0.15 4.08 18.72
N THR A 230 -0.25 5.33 18.46
CA THR A 230 -1.46 5.93 19.04
C THR A 230 -2.72 5.21 18.56
N TYR A 231 -2.78 4.85 17.28
CA TYR A 231 -3.88 4.08 16.71
C TYR A 231 -4.04 2.72 17.40
N LEU A 232 -2.96 1.95 17.58
CA LEU A 232 -3.00 0.67 18.28
C LEU A 232 -3.38 0.80 19.76
N LEU A 233 -2.88 1.83 20.43
CA LEU A 233 -3.28 2.14 21.81
C LEU A 233 -4.79 2.35 21.92
N TYR A 234 -5.37 3.14 21.01
CA TYR A 234 -6.82 3.39 21.01
C TYR A 234 -7.62 2.17 20.55
N ALA A 235 -7.13 1.41 19.57
CA ALA A 235 -7.75 0.16 19.13
C ALA A 235 -7.83 -0.86 20.28
N CYS A 236 -6.80 -0.95 21.13
CA CYS A 236 -6.80 -1.79 22.32
C CYS A 236 -7.92 -1.36 23.30
N LYS A 237 -8.09 -0.05 23.53
CA LYS A 237 -9.16 0.49 24.38
C LYS A 237 -10.57 0.22 23.83
N VAL A 238 -10.74 0.21 22.50
CA VAL A 238 -12.01 -0.16 21.83
C VAL A 238 -12.30 -1.66 21.95
N ARG A 239 -11.26 -2.51 22.10
CA ARG A 239 -11.28 -3.98 22.24
C ARG A 239 -11.77 -4.75 21.01
N VAL A 240 -12.91 -4.35 20.43
CA VAL A 240 -13.54 -5.07 19.31
C VAL A 240 -12.70 -4.89 18.04
N GLY A 241 -12.22 -6.01 17.48
CA GLY A 241 -11.45 -6.03 16.23
C GLY A 241 -9.98 -5.63 16.37
N PHE A 242 -9.43 -5.58 17.60
CA PHE A 242 -8.03 -5.20 17.83
C PHE A 242 -7.03 -6.05 17.03
N MET A 243 -7.14 -7.38 17.06
CA MET A 243 -6.23 -8.27 16.33
C MET A 243 -6.19 -8.01 14.82
N GLY A 244 -7.34 -7.65 14.22
CA GLY A 244 -7.41 -7.32 12.80
C GLY A 244 -6.65 -6.03 12.48
N ARG A 245 -6.88 -4.99 13.29
CA ARG A 245 -6.19 -3.69 13.15
C ARG A 245 -4.69 -3.81 13.39
N GLN A 246 -4.28 -4.62 14.35
CA GLN A 246 -2.85 -4.89 14.60
C GLN A 246 -2.17 -5.47 13.36
N LYS A 247 -2.76 -6.49 12.74
CA LYS A 247 -2.23 -7.08 11.51
C LYS A 247 -2.17 -6.07 10.35
N GLN A 248 -3.15 -5.17 10.25
CA GLN A 248 -3.16 -4.11 9.24
C GLN A 248 -1.99 -3.14 9.44
N VAL A 249 -1.76 -2.69 10.68
CA VAL A 249 -0.62 -1.82 11.01
C VAL A 249 0.69 -2.51 10.71
N GLU A 250 0.86 -3.76 11.13
CA GLU A 250 2.09 -4.54 10.84
C GLU A 250 2.33 -4.69 9.34
N ALA A 251 1.27 -4.91 8.56
CA ALA A 251 1.38 -5.00 7.10
C ALA A 251 1.81 -3.67 6.47
N VAL A 252 1.21 -2.55 6.90
CA VAL A 252 1.57 -1.20 6.43
C VAL A 252 3.01 -0.87 6.81
N GLN A 253 3.41 -1.10 8.06
CA GLN A 253 4.79 -0.84 8.51
C GLN A 253 5.82 -1.66 7.75
N ARG A 254 5.53 -2.94 7.44
CA ARG A 254 6.42 -3.77 6.60
C ARG A 254 6.56 -3.20 5.19
N PHE A 255 5.46 -2.71 4.63
CA PHE A 255 5.48 -2.07 3.31
C PHE A 255 6.29 -0.77 3.33
N GLU A 256 6.05 0.12 4.28
CA GLU A 256 6.79 1.38 4.46
C GLU A 256 8.28 1.14 4.68
N GLN A 257 8.64 0.14 5.50
CA GLN A 257 10.03 -0.27 5.70
C GLN A 257 10.67 -0.78 4.41
N ALA A 258 9.98 -1.62 3.64
CA ALA A 258 10.48 -2.13 2.37
C ALA A 258 10.74 -1.00 1.36
N GLU A 259 9.81 -0.05 1.25
CA GLU A 259 9.97 1.16 0.42
C GLU A 259 11.15 2.02 0.90
N TRP A 260 11.28 2.22 2.21
CA TRP A 260 12.41 2.97 2.76
C TRP A 260 13.75 2.30 2.45
N PHE A 261 13.85 0.97 2.60
CA PHE A 261 15.05 0.22 2.24
C PHE A 261 15.37 0.34 0.74
N LEU A 262 14.36 0.25 -0.13
CA LEU A 262 14.52 0.40 -1.57
C LEU A 262 15.03 1.79 -1.95
N GLN A 263 14.46 2.85 -1.35
CA GLN A 263 14.92 4.23 -1.56
C GLN A 263 16.37 4.42 -1.11
N LYS A 264 16.74 3.90 0.06
CA LYS A 264 18.12 3.94 0.56
C LYS A 264 19.07 3.16 -0.32
N GLN A 265 18.70 1.96 -0.74
CA GLN A 265 19.50 1.12 -1.64
C GLN A 265 19.72 1.83 -2.97
N THR A 266 18.68 2.45 -3.53
CA THR A 266 18.75 3.20 -4.80
C THR A 266 19.67 4.41 -4.66
N ALA A 267 19.53 5.20 -3.59
CA ALA A 267 20.39 6.36 -3.34
C ALA A 267 21.87 5.97 -3.22
N VAL A 268 22.16 4.88 -2.49
CA VAL A 268 23.54 4.36 -2.34
C VAL A 268 24.05 3.80 -3.67
N ALA A 269 23.23 3.06 -4.42
CA ALA A 269 23.60 2.54 -5.73
C ALA A 269 23.96 3.68 -6.71
N SER A 270 23.20 4.78 -6.71
CA SER A 270 23.53 5.97 -7.49
C SER A 270 24.86 6.60 -7.07
N GLN A 271 25.13 6.73 -5.77
CA GLN A 271 26.42 7.24 -5.28
C GLN A 271 27.60 6.34 -5.68
N LEU A 272 27.44 5.02 -5.54
CA LEU A 272 28.47 4.04 -5.91
C LEU A 272 28.66 3.93 -7.42
N SER A 273 27.63 4.19 -8.22
CA SER A 273 27.74 4.18 -9.68
C SER A 273 28.74 5.22 -10.19
N ALA A 274 28.84 6.37 -9.53
CA ALA A 274 29.81 7.42 -9.87
C ALA A 274 31.27 7.01 -9.59
N LEU A 275 31.48 5.98 -8.77
CA LEU A 275 32.80 5.43 -8.45
C LEU A 275 33.17 4.22 -9.32
N ARG A 276 32.25 3.74 -10.18
CA ARG A 276 32.51 2.59 -11.05
C ARG A 276 33.60 2.94 -12.06
N ARG A 277 34.64 2.12 -12.07
CA ARG A 277 35.66 2.14 -13.11
C ARG A 277 35.24 1.23 -14.27
N PRO A 278 35.65 1.53 -15.51
CA PRO A 278 35.31 0.67 -16.63
C PRO A 278 35.96 -0.71 -16.46
N PHE A 279 35.25 -1.74 -16.94
CA PHE A 279 35.77 -3.10 -16.96
C PHE A 279 36.86 -3.24 -18.02
N LYS A 280 37.82 -4.11 -17.74
CA LYS A 280 38.89 -4.48 -18.66
C LYS A 280 38.31 -5.14 -19.93
N PRO A 281 38.65 -4.67 -21.15
CA PRO A 281 38.12 -5.24 -22.39
C PRO A 281 38.34 -6.75 -22.52
N GLU A 282 39.51 -7.24 -22.11
CA GLU A 282 39.84 -8.67 -22.15
C GLU A 282 38.90 -9.53 -21.31
N ILE A 283 38.32 -8.99 -20.23
CA ILE A 283 37.31 -9.69 -19.42
C ILE A 283 35.96 -9.71 -20.12
N LEU A 284 35.59 -8.60 -20.78
CA LEU A 284 34.33 -8.51 -21.52
C LEU A 284 34.32 -9.46 -22.73
N ASP A 285 35.46 -9.64 -23.38
CA ASP A 285 35.60 -10.56 -24.51
C ASP A 285 35.41 -12.03 -24.09
N LEU A 286 35.77 -12.40 -22.85
CA LEU A 286 35.50 -13.74 -22.31
C LEU A 286 34.01 -13.98 -22.02
N VAL A 287 33.27 -12.94 -21.63
CA VAL A 287 31.84 -13.04 -21.29
C VAL A 287 30.94 -12.94 -22.53
N ARG A 288 31.43 -12.31 -23.61
CA ARG A 288 30.64 -12.05 -24.82
C ARG A 288 30.06 -13.29 -25.50
N PRO A 289 30.77 -14.44 -25.63
CA PRO A 289 30.19 -15.65 -26.20
C PRO A 289 28.99 -16.16 -25.39
N TRP A 290 29.10 -16.12 -24.06
CA TRP A 290 28.00 -16.48 -23.17
C TRP A 290 26.79 -15.56 -23.36
N ALA A 291 26.99 -14.25 -23.53
CA ALA A 291 25.88 -13.34 -23.76
C ALA A 291 25.23 -13.54 -25.14
N GLY A 292 26.04 -13.86 -26.16
CA GLY A 292 25.59 -14.01 -27.56
C GLY A 292 24.60 -15.15 -27.79
N GLN A 293 24.68 -16.24 -27.02
CA GLN A 293 23.79 -17.39 -27.19
C GLN A 293 22.30 -17.03 -27.02
N TYR A 294 21.99 -16.01 -26.20
CA TYR A 294 20.62 -15.57 -25.91
C TYR A 294 20.00 -14.76 -27.06
N GLY A 295 20.74 -14.50 -28.14
CA GLY A 295 20.19 -13.98 -29.38
C GLY A 295 19.42 -15.04 -30.18
N GLU A 296 19.72 -16.32 -29.96
CA GLU A 296 19.15 -17.44 -30.71
C GLU A 296 18.23 -18.29 -29.83
N ASP A 297 17.30 -19.01 -30.47
CA ASP A 297 16.42 -19.95 -29.77
C ASP A 297 17.11 -21.30 -29.62
N GLN A 298 17.30 -21.73 -28.37
CA GLN A 298 17.95 -23.00 -28.03
C GLN A 298 17.07 -23.79 -27.06
N MET A 299 17.25 -25.11 -27.07
CA MET A 299 16.56 -26.01 -26.14
C MET A 299 17.08 -25.84 -24.70
N ARG A 300 18.35 -25.46 -24.55
CA ARG A 300 19.05 -25.23 -23.30
C ARG A 300 20.08 -24.13 -23.52
N TYR A 301 20.30 -23.30 -22.50
CA TYR A 301 21.30 -22.25 -22.50
C TYR A 301 22.33 -22.52 -21.41
N GLN A 302 23.57 -22.13 -21.68
CA GLN A 302 24.66 -22.19 -20.72
C GLN A 302 24.59 -21.01 -19.73
N PHE A 303 24.88 -21.25 -18.47
CA PHE A 303 25.02 -20.21 -17.45
C PHE A 303 26.47 -19.72 -17.36
N LEU A 304 26.68 -18.51 -16.84
CA LEU A 304 28.00 -17.92 -16.66
C LEU A 304 28.49 -18.16 -15.24
N VAL A 305 29.73 -18.61 -15.10
CA VAL A 305 30.43 -18.70 -13.81
C VAL A 305 31.56 -17.69 -13.81
N ILE A 306 31.51 -16.72 -12.89
CA ILE A 306 32.58 -15.74 -12.68
C ILE A 306 33.31 -16.13 -11.40
N ARG A 307 34.53 -16.63 -11.54
CA ARG A 307 35.36 -17.10 -10.43
C ARG A 307 36.55 -16.17 -10.21
N GLY A 308 36.98 -16.02 -8.97
CA GLY A 308 38.16 -15.23 -8.62
C GLY A 308 38.21 -14.94 -7.13
N GLY A 309 39.32 -14.36 -6.66
CA GLY A 309 39.51 -14.04 -5.26
C GLY A 309 38.56 -12.95 -4.74
N SER A 310 38.59 -12.71 -3.43
CA SER A 310 37.88 -11.60 -2.80
C SER A 310 38.31 -10.25 -3.40
N CYS A 311 37.39 -9.29 -3.49
CA CYS A 311 37.62 -7.96 -4.06
C CYS A 311 38.07 -7.91 -5.54
N SER A 312 37.95 -9.00 -6.31
CA SER A 312 38.23 -8.99 -7.76
C SER A 312 37.17 -8.26 -8.60
N GLY A 313 36.03 -7.91 -8.00
CA GLY A 313 34.92 -7.23 -8.66
C GLY A 313 33.88 -8.16 -9.30
N LYS A 314 33.89 -9.46 -8.98
CA LYS A 314 32.94 -10.48 -9.52
C LYS A 314 31.49 -10.01 -9.52
N SER A 315 30.99 -9.65 -8.33
CA SER A 315 29.61 -9.22 -8.13
C SER A 315 29.29 -7.91 -8.86
N THR A 316 30.27 -7.02 -8.98
CA THR A 316 30.12 -5.75 -9.69
C THR A 316 30.02 -5.98 -11.19
N LEU A 317 30.89 -6.83 -11.76
CA LEU A 317 30.81 -7.25 -13.15
C LEU A 317 29.48 -7.93 -13.43
N ALA A 318 29.10 -8.92 -12.63
CA ALA A 318 27.86 -9.66 -12.79
C ALA A 318 26.62 -8.75 -12.80
N LYS A 319 26.56 -7.75 -11.91
CA LYS A 319 25.46 -6.77 -11.84
C LYS A 319 25.44 -5.76 -12.99
N ALA A 320 26.57 -5.56 -13.67
CA ALA A 320 26.68 -4.65 -14.81
C ALA A 320 26.36 -5.31 -16.15
N LEU A 321 26.27 -6.65 -16.22
CA LEU A 321 26.01 -7.37 -17.47
C LEU A 321 24.68 -6.95 -18.13
N GLY A 322 23.67 -6.60 -17.32
CA GLY A 322 22.41 -6.06 -17.84
C GLY A 322 22.59 -4.76 -18.62
N GLU A 323 23.48 -3.87 -18.17
CA GLU A 323 23.82 -2.62 -18.87
C GLU A 323 24.69 -2.88 -20.10
N ILE A 324 25.64 -3.81 -20.00
CA ILE A 324 26.62 -4.13 -21.06
C ILE A 324 25.96 -4.85 -22.25
N PHE A 325 25.06 -5.79 -21.97
CA PHE A 325 24.43 -6.66 -22.97
C PHE A 325 22.92 -6.41 -23.14
N SER A 326 22.39 -5.37 -22.51
CA SER A 326 20.97 -4.95 -22.61
C SER A 326 19.96 -6.01 -22.15
N PHE A 327 20.30 -6.83 -21.16
CA PHE A 327 19.38 -7.86 -20.64
C PHE A 327 18.24 -7.29 -19.79
N GLY A 328 18.39 -6.10 -19.20
CA GLY A 328 17.41 -5.50 -18.29
C GLY A 328 17.86 -5.55 -16.83
N GLN A 329 16.92 -5.43 -15.88
CA GLN A 329 17.25 -5.39 -14.45
C GLN A 329 17.69 -6.76 -13.93
N VAL A 330 18.75 -6.81 -13.13
CA VAL A 330 19.20 -8.05 -12.48
C VAL A 330 18.29 -8.43 -11.32
N PHE A 331 17.92 -9.70 -11.20
CA PHE A 331 17.46 -10.29 -9.95
C PHE A 331 18.65 -10.91 -9.23
N THR A 332 19.00 -10.41 -8.04
CA THR A 332 20.15 -10.92 -7.27
C THR A 332 19.69 -11.71 -6.06
N GLN A 333 20.18 -12.94 -5.92
CA GLN A 333 20.14 -13.73 -4.70
C GLN A 333 21.55 -13.93 -4.17
N THR A 334 21.82 -13.52 -2.93
CA THR A 334 23.09 -13.83 -2.26
C THR A 334 23.03 -15.22 -1.63
N VAL A 335 23.96 -16.11 -2.00
CA VAL A 335 23.99 -17.54 -1.65
C VAL A 335 25.05 -17.78 -0.57
N GLN A 336 24.94 -17.13 0.59
CA GLN A 336 25.91 -17.35 1.67
C GLN A 336 25.76 -18.73 2.33
N ASP A 337 24.52 -19.21 2.53
CA ASP A 337 24.21 -20.53 3.13
C ASP A 337 22.90 -21.12 2.57
N ALA A 338 22.44 -20.65 1.41
CA ALA A 338 21.16 -21.11 0.86
C ALA A 338 21.33 -22.50 0.22
N PRO A 339 20.53 -23.50 0.62
CA PRO A 339 20.66 -24.86 0.07
C PRO A 339 20.09 -24.97 -1.36
N ALA A 340 19.29 -23.99 -1.80
CA ALA A 340 18.66 -23.98 -3.10
C ALA A 340 18.34 -22.55 -3.57
N PRO A 341 18.15 -22.33 -4.89
CA PRO A 341 17.65 -21.07 -5.43
C PRO A 341 16.31 -20.65 -4.80
N ASP A 342 16.21 -19.37 -4.42
CA ASP A 342 14.97 -18.72 -3.98
C ASP A 342 14.62 -17.57 -4.93
N LEU A 343 13.72 -17.90 -5.86
CA LEU A 343 13.21 -17.01 -6.89
C LEU A 343 11.77 -16.54 -6.59
N ALA A 344 11.31 -16.60 -5.33
CA ALA A 344 9.93 -16.22 -4.97
C ALA A 344 9.58 -14.76 -5.31
N LYS A 345 10.60 -13.91 -5.43
CA LYS A 345 10.49 -12.49 -5.80
C LYS A 345 10.97 -12.19 -7.23
N TYR A 346 11.35 -13.22 -7.99
CA TYR A 346 11.66 -13.06 -9.39
C TYR A 346 10.38 -12.72 -10.15
N ASP A 347 10.53 -11.82 -11.11
CA ASP A 347 9.45 -11.33 -11.97
C ASP A 347 10.03 -11.22 -13.38
N ALA A 348 9.55 -12.04 -14.30
CA ALA A 348 10.05 -12.11 -15.68
C ALA A 348 9.74 -10.85 -16.50
N GLN A 349 8.77 -10.02 -16.09
CA GLN A 349 8.48 -8.74 -16.76
C GLN A 349 9.46 -7.64 -16.32
N LYS A 350 9.95 -7.74 -15.08
CA LYS A 350 10.85 -6.75 -14.48
C LYS A 350 12.32 -7.12 -14.68
N HIS A 351 12.67 -8.38 -14.47
CA HIS A 351 14.04 -8.82 -14.40
C HIS A 351 14.47 -9.48 -15.70
N GLY A 352 15.59 -8.98 -16.22
CA GLY A 352 16.23 -9.44 -17.43
C GLY A 352 17.06 -10.71 -17.30
N TYR A 353 17.64 -10.91 -16.12
CA TYR A 353 18.56 -12.03 -15.86
C TYR A 353 18.70 -12.29 -14.36
N LEU A 354 19.24 -13.48 -14.03
CA LEU A 354 19.47 -13.95 -12.67
C LEU A 354 20.94 -13.85 -12.29
N LEU A 355 21.20 -13.43 -11.05
CA LEU A 355 22.51 -13.47 -10.42
C LEU A 355 22.41 -14.23 -9.09
N PHE A 356 23.10 -15.37 -9.02
CA PHE A 356 23.40 -16.07 -7.78
C PHE A 356 24.78 -15.61 -7.29
N ASP A 357 24.78 -14.66 -6.37
CA ASP A 357 25.98 -13.98 -5.88
C ASP A 357 26.59 -14.75 -4.71
N ASN A 358 27.91 -14.97 -4.75
CA ASN A 358 28.69 -15.63 -3.70
C ASN A 358 28.27 -17.08 -3.42
N VAL A 359 28.17 -17.91 -4.47
CA VAL A 359 27.91 -19.35 -4.33
C VAL A 359 29.14 -20.04 -3.74
N ASN A 360 28.94 -20.70 -2.60
CA ASN A 360 30.02 -21.33 -1.83
C ASN A 360 30.17 -22.84 -2.07
N SER A 361 29.20 -23.49 -2.71
CA SER A 361 29.25 -24.92 -3.02
C SER A 361 28.68 -25.22 -4.39
N HIS A 362 29.40 -26.03 -5.16
CA HIS A 362 28.99 -26.56 -6.46
C HIS A 362 27.67 -27.32 -6.40
N THR A 363 27.39 -27.99 -5.27
CA THR A 363 26.14 -28.75 -5.04
C THR A 363 24.89 -27.89 -5.23
N PHE A 364 24.95 -26.59 -4.90
CA PHE A 364 23.86 -25.64 -5.13
C PHE A 364 23.36 -25.64 -6.59
N VAL A 365 24.30 -25.74 -7.53
CA VAL A 365 24.02 -25.77 -8.97
C VAL A 365 23.61 -27.19 -9.41
N LEU A 366 24.33 -28.21 -8.92
CA LEU A 366 24.08 -29.61 -9.29
C LEU A 366 22.72 -30.14 -8.79
N ASP A 367 22.23 -29.65 -7.66
CA ASP A 367 20.90 -30.00 -7.15
C ASP A 367 19.77 -29.29 -7.91
N SER A 368 20.12 -28.26 -8.70
CA SER A 368 19.20 -27.44 -9.47
C SER A 368 19.50 -27.44 -10.98
N ARG A 369 20.09 -28.52 -11.51
CA ARG A 369 20.54 -28.63 -12.93
C ARG A 369 19.52 -28.16 -13.95
N ALA A 370 18.27 -28.60 -13.83
CA ALA A 370 17.21 -28.25 -14.77
C ALA A 370 16.96 -26.73 -14.81
N LEU A 371 17.03 -26.06 -13.65
CA LEU A 371 16.87 -24.62 -13.53
C LEU A 371 18.02 -23.86 -14.21
N PHE A 372 19.26 -24.32 -13.99
CA PHE A 372 20.46 -23.66 -14.54
C PHE A 372 20.63 -23.81 -16.05
N GLN A 373 19.86 -24.70 -16.69
CA GLN A 373 19.84 -24.85 -18.15
C GLN A 373 18.89 -23.88 -18.85
N ALA A 374 18.12 -23.07 -18.10
CA ALA A 374 17.19 -22.06 -18.64
C ALA A 374 16.33 -22.61 -19.80
N ASN A 375 15.81 -23.83 -19.60
CA ASN A 375 15.08 -24.56 -20.63
C ASN A 375 13.61 -24.10 -20.71
N SER A 376 12.82 -24.70 -21.61
CA SER A 376 11.41 -24.34 -21.80
C SER A 376 10.46 -24.81 -20.69
N ASP A 377 10.93 -25.60 -19.74
CA ASP A 377 10.09 -26.22 -18.72
C ASP A 377 9.76 -25.26 -17.58
N VAL A 378 8.66 -25.56 -16.87
CA VAL A 378 8.29 -24.84 -15.65
C VAL A 378 8.97 -25.52 -14.46
N HIS A 379 9.78 -24.77 -13.73
CA HIS A 379 10.46 -25.27 -12.53
C HIS A 379 9.63 -24.97 -11.29
N THR A 380 9.50 -25.95 -10.40
CA THR A 380 8.84 -25.76 -9.10
C THR A 380 9.89 -25.67 -8.00
N LEU A 381 9.89 -24.57 -7.26
CA LEU A 381 10.81 -24.25 -6.17
C LEU A 381 10.04 -24.10 -4.85
N GLY A 382 10.76 -23.92 -3.74
CA GLY A 382 10.14 -23.73 -2.41
C GLY A 382 9.48 -25.00 -1.85
N VAL A 383 9.89 -26.19 -2.31
CA VAL A 383 9.30 -27.45 -1.91
C VAL A 383 9.63 -27.74 -0.44
N SER A 384 8.61 -27.64 0.41
CA SER A 384 8.62 -28.13 1.80
C SER A 384 7.76 -29.39 1.90
N ARG A 385 7.88 -30.14 3.01
CA ARG A 385 7.11 -31.38 3.25
C ARG A 385 5.59 -31.24 3.05
N THR A 386 5.05 -30.03 3.19
CA THR A 386 3.61 -29.75 3.06
C THR A 386 3.23 -29.02 1.76
N PHE A 387 4.19 -28.70 0.89
CA PHE A 387 3.99 -27.93 -0.35
C PHE A 387 3.32 -26.54 -0.19
N MET A 388 3.11 -26.04 1.03
CA MET A 388 2.38 -24.78 1.26
C MET A 388 3.13 -23.54 0.76
N TYR A 389 4.44 -23.66 0.51
CA TYR A 389 5.31 -22.59 0.05
C TYR A 389 5.90 -22.85 -1.35
N SER A 390 5.40 -23.86 -2.07
CA SER A 390 5.89 -24.12 -3.42
C SER A 390 5.42 -23.05 -4.40
N TYR A 391 6.31 -22.61 -5.29
CA TYR A 391 6.00 -21.67 -6.36
C TYR A 391 6.68 -22.13 -7.65
N SER A 392 6.15 -21.68 -8.79
CA SER A 392 6.65 -22.06 -10.10
C SER A 392 7.30 -20.88 -10.79
N VAL A 393 8.39 -21.15 -11.51
CA VAL A 393 9.12 -20.16 -12.33
C VAL A 393 9.35 -20.72 -13.72
N TRP A 394 9.33 -19.84 -14.71
CA TRP A 394 9.64 -20.17 -16.10
C TRP A 394 10.84 -19.32 -16.53
N LEU A 395 11.93 -19.97 -16.93
CA LEU A 395 13.24 -19.34 -17.12
C LEU A 395 13.80 -19.56 -18.52
N TRP A 396 12.95 -19.88 -19.50
CA TRP A 396 13.40 -20.07 -20.87
C TRP A 396 14.10 -18.82 -21.40
N LYS A 397 15.32 -18.97 -21.89
CA LYS A 397 16.13 -17.87 -22.46
C LYS A 397 16.44 -16.75 -21.46
N VAL A 398 16.36 -17.03 -20.15
CA VAL A 398 16.77 -16.09 -19.10
C VAL A 398 18.25 -16.29 -18.81
N PRO A 399 19.12 -15.28 -18.98
CA PRO A 399 20.53 -15.42 -18.63
C PRO A 399 20.73 -15.66 -17.13
N ILE A 400 21.61 -16.60 -16.81
CA ILE A 400 21.94 -16.96 -15.43
C ILE A 400 23.43 -16.76 -15.19
N VAL A 401 23.76 -16.04 -14.12
CA VAL A 401 25.13 -15.74 -13.70
C VAL A 401 25.35 -16.23 -12.28
N VAL A 402 26.49 -16.87 -12.05
CA VAL A 402 26.93 -17.38 -10.75
C VAL A 402 28.28 -16.76 -10.45
N THR A 403 28.44 -16.15 -9.27
CA THR A 403 29.76 -15.70 -8.80
C THR A 403 30.28 -16.67 -7.73
N VAL A 404 31.53 -17.09 -7.90
CA VAL A 404 32.17 -18.10 -7.04
C VAL A 404 33.50 -17.53 -6.53
N ASP A 405 33.79 -17.72 -5.26
CA ASP A 405 35.09 -17.34 -4.71
C ASP A 405 36.13 -18.44 -4.96
N ASP A 406 37.41 -18.09 -5.08
CA ASP A 406 38.48 -19.08 -5.26
C ASP A 406 38.54 -20.10 -4.12
N SER A 407 38.13 -19.68 -2.91
CA SER A 407 38.06 -20.53 -1.72
C SER A 407 36.86 -21.49 -1.67
N ALA A 408 35.87 -21.32 -2.56
CA ALA A 408 34.67 -22.15 -2.60
C ALA A 408 34.93 -23.53 -3.22
N GLU A 409 34.13 -24.52 -2.82
CA GLU A 409 34.14 -25.85 -3.44
C GLU A 409 33.49 -25.77 -4.82
N TRP A 410 34.32 -25.83 -5.87
CA TRP A 410 33.88 -25.76 -7.26
C TRP A 410 34.75 -26.62 -8.19
N ASP A 411 34.14 -27.67 -8.76
CA ASP A 411 34.80 -28.58 -9.70
C ASP A 411 34.37 -28.29 -11.14
N SER A 412 35.15 -27.47 -11.83
CA SER A 412 34.92 -27.14 -13.24
C SER A 412 35.12 -28.33 -14.19
N THR A 413 35.71 -29.43 -13.73
CA THR A 413 35.91 -30.64 -14.54
C THR A 413 34.73 -31.60 -14.50
N GLU A 414 33.74 -31.32 -13.65
CA GLU A 414 32.50 -32.09 -13.60
C GLU A 414 31.79 -32.03 -14.97
N PRO A 415 31.52 -33.19 -15.62
CA PRO A 415 31.10 -33.22 -17.02
C PRO A 415 29.85 -32.40 -17.33
N TRP A 416 28.86 -32.43 -16.43
CA TRP A 416 27.64 -31.67 -16.65
C TRP A 416 27.91 -30.17 -16.63
N THR A 417 28.75 -29.70 -15.71
CA THR A 417 29.12 -28.29 -15.59
C THR A 417 29.94 -27.83 -16.79
N ALA A 418 30.90 -28.65 -17.25
CA ALA A 418 31.70 -28.35 -18.43
C ALA A 418 30.84 -28.16 -19.70
N ASP A 419 29.76 -28.91 -19.84
CA ASP A 419 28.84 -28.81 -20.99
C ASP A 419 27.81 -27.66 -20.85
N ASN A 420 27.49 -27.24 -19.63
CA ASN A 420 26.37 -26.32 -19.35
C ASN A 420 26.80 -24.95 -18.79
N ALA A 421 28.09 -24.73 -18.56
CA ALA A 421 28.62 -23.49 -18.02
C ALA A 421 29.72 -22.89 -18.89
N ILE A 422 29.79 -21.57 -18.94
CA ILE A 422 30.97 -20.83 -19.42
C ILE A 422 31.65 -20.24 -18.19
N GLU A 423 32.88 -20.67 -17.91
CA GLU A 423 33.64 -20.17 -16.76
C GLU A 423 34.62 -19.06 -17.18
N VAL A 424 34.61 -17.98 -16.42
CA VAL A 424 35.53 -16.84 -16.54
C VAL A 424 36.30 -16.69 -15.24
N LEU A 425 37.61 -16.91 -15.32
CA LEU A 425 38.53 -16.74 -14.20
C LEU A 425 39.03 -15.29 -14.14
N LEU A 426 38.92 -14.67 -12.96
CA LEU A 426 39.42 -13.33 -12.68
C LEU A 426 40.68 -13.43 -11.82
N PRO A 427 41.89 -13.37 -12.40
CA PRO A 427 43.15 -13.47 -11.65
C PRO A 427 43.43 -12.26 -10.75
N GLY A 428 42.62 -11.20 -10.85
CA GLY A 428 42.71 -9.99 -10.06
C GLY A 428 41.52 -9.07 -10.34
N PRO A 429 41.60 -7.78 -9.99
CA PRO A 429 40.53 -6.82 -10.27
C PRO A 429 40.15 -6.78 -11.76
N CYS A 430 38.85 -6.88 -12.06
CA CYS A 430 38.30 -6.84 -13.42
C CYS A 430 38.10 -5.43 -13.99
N TYR A 431 38.49 -4.40 -13.25
CA TYR A 431 38.39 -2.99 -13.63
C TYR A 431 39.78 -2.35 -13.81
N THR A 432 39.82 -1.27 -14.57
CA THR A 432 41.06 -0.50 -14.88
C THR A 432 41.49 0.43 -13.76
#